data_AF-A0A2E9BAF7-F1
#
_entry.id   AF-A0A2E9BAF7-F1
#
_cell.length_a   1.000
_cell.length_b   1.000
_cell.length_c   1.000
_cell.angle_alpha   90.00
_cell.angle_beta   90.00
_cell.angle_gamma   90.00
#
_symmetry.space_group_name_H-M   'P 1'
#
loop_
_entity.id
_entity.type
_entity.pdbx_description
1 polymer ?
#
loop_
_entity_poly.entity_id
_entity_poly.type
_entity_poly.pdbx_seq_one_letter_code
_entity_poly.pdbx_strand_id
1 'polypeptide(L)'
;MRLGDEIAVTLFGESHGGLVGALVEGIPSGIAIDAELLANDLSLRKPGSELASKRKEDDECHILSGINDGYTTGWPVLLVIANKDVRSSDYSFLPNHPRPG
;
A
#
# COMPACT_ATOMS: atom_id res chain seq x y z
N MET A 1 -2.16 6.50 9.87
CA MET A 1 -2.33 5.69 11.11
C MET A 1 -1.00 5.04 11.44
N ARG A 2 -0.47 5.23 12.67
CA ARG A 2 0.79 4.62 13.12
C ARG A 2 0.50 3.40 14.01
N LEU A 3 1.25 2.32 13.82
CA LEU A 3 1.19 1.09 14.60
C LEU A 3 2.61 0.73 15.09
N GLY A 4 2.80 0.54 16.40
CA GLY A 4 4.07 0.12 17.02
C GLY A 4 4.98 1.26 17.52
N ASP A 5 5.89 0.90 18.44
CA ASP A 5 6.81 1.82 19.12
C ASP A 5 8.25 1.69 18.63
N GLU A 6 8.85 0.49 18.69
CA GLU A 6 10.22 0.22 18.23
C GLU A 6 10.27 -0.07 16.73
N ILE A 7 9.37 -0.92 16.23
CA ILE A 7 9.10 -1.12 14.82
C ILE A 7 7.74 -0.52 14.54
N ALA A 8 7.69 0.44 13.62
CA ALA A 8 6.48 1.19 13.37
C ALA A 8 6.08 1.20 11.90
N VAL A 9 4.77 1.10 11.66
CA VAL A 9 4.18 1.24 10.33
C VAL A 9 3.22 2.41 10.33
N THR A 10 3.45 3.38 9.45
CA THR A 10 2.55 4.51 9.22
C THR A 10 1.87 4.36 7.87
N LEU A 11 0.57 4.08 7.87
CA LEU A 11 -0.26 4.03 6.66
C LEU A 11 -0.77 5.43 6.29
N PHE A 12 -0.75 5.74 4.99
CA PHE A 12 -1.21 7.00 4.43
C PHE A 12 -1.85 6.82 3.04
N GLY A 13 -2.50 7.88 2.57
CA GLY A 13 -3.22 7.90 1.31
C GLY A 13 -4.68 7.45 1.45
N GLU A 14 -5.43 7.64 0.37
CA GLU A 14 -6.87 7.43 0.32
C GLU A 14 -7.21 6.53 -0.86
N SER A 15 -8.25 5.71 -0.75
CA SER A 15 -8.69 4.81 -1.83
C SER A 15 -9.11 5.52 -3.12
N HIS A 16 -9.38 6.82 -3.04
CA HIS A 16 -9.71 7.69 -4.18
C HIS A 16 -8.66 8.78 -4.43
N GLY A 17 -7.58 8.79 -3.63
CA GLY A 17 -6.43 9.65 -3.88
C GLY A 17 -5.58 9.10 -5.03
N GLY A 18 -4.50 9.79 -5.38
CA GLY A 18 -3.58 9.32 -6.43
C GLY A 18 -2.79 8.07 -6.05
N LEU A 19 -2.61 7.81 -4.74
CA LEU A 19 -1.88 6.66 -4.23
C LEU A 19 -2.30 6.33 -2.79
N VAL A 20 -1.93 5.13 -2.38
CA VAL A 20 -1.82 4.72 -0.97
C VAL A 20 -0.39 4.29 -0.68
N GLY A 21 0.00 4.29 0.59
CA GLY A 21 1.35 3.88 0.94
C GLY A 21 1.55 3.61 2.43
N ALA A 22 2.75 3.13 2.72
CA ALA A 22 3.20 2.80 4.05
C ALA A 22 4.63 3.30 4.27
N LEU A 23 4.90 3.88 5.43
CA LEU A 23 6.24 4.17 5.90
C LEU A 23 6.57 3.19 7.02
N VAL A 24 7.61 2.39 6.85
CA VAL A 24 8.06 1.39 7.82
C VAL A 24 9.36 1.87 8.46
N GLU A 25 9.40 1.91 9.78
CA GLU A 25 10.51 2.43 10.58
C GLU A 25 10.96 1.40 11.61
N GLY A 26 12.21 1.53 12.08
CA GLY A 26 12.77 0.65 13.11
C GLY A 26 13.35 -0.66 12.60
N ILE A 27 13.43 -0.84 11.27
CA ILE A 27 14.05 -2.03 10.65
C ILE A 27 15.58 -1.87 10.73
N PRO A 28 16.33 -2.80 11.36
CA PRO A 28 17.79 -2.76 11.38
C PRO A 28 18.40 -2.82 9.97
N SER A 29 19.62 -2.29 9.80
CA SER A 29 20.36 -2.42 8.54
C SER A 29 20.84 -3.85 8.28
N GLY A 30 20.96 -4.24 7.01
CA GLY A 30 21.57 -5.50 6.58
C GLY A 30 20.59 -6.67 6.42
N ILE A 31 19.28 -6.42 6.50
CA ILE A 31 18.25 -7.44 6.24
C ILE A 31 18.01 -7.49 4.73
N ALA A 32 18.11 -8.68 4.14
CA ALA A 32 17.81 -8.88 2.72
C ALA A 32 16.31 -8.70 2.45
N ILE A 33 16.00 -7.99 1.38
CA ILE A 33 14.64 -7.81 0.87
C ILE A 33 14.45 -8.66 -0.37
N ASP A 34 13.42 -9.50 -0.33
CA ASP A 34 12.96 -10.28 -1.47
C ASP A 34 11.79 -9.54 -2.14
N ALA A 35 12.10 -8.87 -3.24
CA ALA A 35 11.10 -8.13 -4.02
C ALA A 35 10.12 -9.06 -4.73
N GLU A 36 10.52 -10.29 -5.06
CA GLU A 36 9.63 -11.28 -5.70
C GLU A 36 8.62 -11.81 -4.70
N LEU A 37 9.06 -12.09 -3.47
CA LEU A 37 8.17 -12.46 -2.37
C LEU A 37 7.16 -11.34 -2.09
N LEU A 38 7.61 -10.08 -2.03
CA LEU A 38 6.72 -8.93 -1.86
C LEU A 38 5.66 -8.84 -2.97
N ALA A 39 6.07 -9.00 -4.22
CA ALA A 39 5.14 -8.98 -5.35
C ALA A 39 4.13 -10.15 -5.29
N ASN A 40 4.59 -11.33 -4.87
CA ASN A 40 3.73 -12.50 -4.69
C ASN A 40 2.70 -12.26 -3.57
N ASP A 41 3.11 -11.74 -2.41
CA ASP A 41 2.21 -11.40 -1.30
C ASP A 41 1.17 -10.37 -1.71
N LEU A 42 1.56 -9.36 -2.49
CA LEU A 42 0.63 -8.38 -3.06
C LEU A 42 -0.34 -9.02 -4.06
N SER A 43 0.11 -9.99 -4.86
CA SER A 43 -0.76 -10.72 -5.79
C SER A 43 -1.84 -11.54 -5.08
N LEU A 44 -1.53 -12.10 -3.90
CA LEU A 44 -2.51 -12.83 -3.08
C LEU A 44 -3.59 -11.91 -2.49
N ARG A 45 -3.29 -10.62 -2.32
CA ARG A 45 -4.24 -9.60 -1.85
C ARG A 45 -5.23 -9.18 -2.93
N LYS A 46 -4.90 -9.35 -4.22
CA LYS A 46 -5.74 -8.85 -5.32
C LYS A 46 -7.15 -9.43 -5.24
N PRO A 47 -8.20 -8.58 -5.20
CA PRO A 47 -9.57 -9.04 -5.31
C PRO A 47 -9.78 -9.68 -6.69
N GLY A 48 -10.15 -10.96 -6.74
CA GLY A 48 -10.27 -11.70 -7.99
C GLY A 48 -11.44 -12.68 -8.07
N SER A 49 -12.30 -12.75 -7.04
CA SER A 49 -13.50 -13.58 -7.07
C SER A 49 -14.64 -12.89 -7.82
N GLU A 50 -15.62 -13.65 -8.32
CA GLU A 50 -16.80 -13.09 -9.02
C GLU A 50 -17.58 -12.04 -8.21
N LEU A 51 -17.42 -12.04 -6.89
CA LEU A 51 -18.07 -11.12 -5.95
C LEU A 51 -17.21 -9.89 -5.59
N ALA A 52 -15.97 -9.82 -6.09
CA ALA A 52 -15.04 -8.75 -5.75
C ALA A 52 -15.20 -7.52 -6.66
N SER A 53 -14.58 -6.41 -6.25
CA SER A 53 -14.54 -5.18 -7.05
C SER A 53 -14.02 -5.45 -8.47
N LYS A 54 -14.67 -4.86 -9.48
CA LYS A 54 -14.22 -4.95 -10.88
C LYS A 54 -12.93 -4.19 -11.17
N ARG A 55 -12.39 -3.44 -10.20
CA ARG A 55 -11.15 -2.68 -10.35
C ARG A 55 -9.99 -3.64 -10.53
N LYS A 56 -9.20 -3.41 -11.58
CA LYS A 56 -7.91 -4.05 -11.78
C LYS A 56 -6.83 -3.07 -11.37
N GLU A 57 -6.53 -3.04 -10.08
CA GLU A 57 -5.31 -2.40 -9.62
C GLU A 57 -4.16 -3.39 -9.86
N ASP A 58 -3.08 -2.93 -10.51
CA ASP A 58 -1.90 -3.78 -10.72
C ASP A 58 -1.19 -4.09 -9.40
N ASP A 59 -1.58 -3.42 -8.29
CA ASP A 59 -0.99 -3.52 -6.95
C ASP A 59 0.55 -3.51 -6.99
N GLU A 60 1.11 -2.75 -7.92
CA GLU A 60 2.55 -2.58 -8.07
C GLU A 60 3.05 -1.68 -6.94
N CYS A 61 3.88 -2.26 -6.07
CA CYS A 61 4.45 -1.55 -4.94
C CYS A 61 5.86 -1.05 -5.28
N HIS A 62 6.07 0.24 -5.13
CA HIS A 62 7.36 0.87 -5.30
C HIS A 62 7.99 1.14 -3.94
N ILE A 63 9.24 0.69 -3.78
CA ILE A 63 10.09 1.02 -2.64
C ILE A 63 10.90 2.26 -3.00
N LEU A 64 10.72 3.36 -2.27
CA LEU A 64 11.32 4.66 -2.56
C LEU A 64 12.47 5.05 -1.62
N SER A 65 12.61 4.38 -0.48
CA SER A 65 13.66 4.67 0.50
C SER A 65 13.99 3.44 1.35
N GLY A 66 15.06 3.55 2.15
CA GLY A 66 15.37 2.58 3.20
C GLY A 66 16.05 1.29 2.71
N ILE A 67 16.07 1.03 1.41
CA ILE A 67 16.71 -0.14 0.78
C ILE A 67 17.84 0.30 -0.15
N ASN A 68 18.98 -0.37 -0.08
CA ASN A 68 20.12 -0.23 -0.99
C ASN A 68 20.68 -1.61 -1.34
N ASP A 69 20.91 -1.87 -2.63
CA ASP A 69 21.43 -3.16 -3.14
C ASP A 69 20.67 -4.40 -2.63
N GLY A 70 19.37 -4.28 -2.42
CA GLY A 70 18.52 -5.37 -1.92
C GLY A 70 18.59 -5.58 -0.39
N TYR A 71 19.23 -4.68 0.35
CA TYR A 71 19.33 -4.74 1.80
C TYR A 71 18.75 -3.50 2.48
N THR A 72 18.21 -3.67 3.68
CA THR A 72 17.77 -2.56 4.52
C THR A 72 18.97 -1.72 4.97
N THR A 73 18.77 -0.42 5.04
CA THR A 73 19.82 0.56 5.39
C THR A 73 19.74 1.03 6.84
N GLY A 74 18.70 0.64 7.58
CA GLY A 74 18.37 1.21 8.89
C GLY A 74 17.50 2.46 8.82
N TRP A 75 17.39 3.09 7.65
CA TRP A 75 16.51 4.23 7.41
C TRP A 75 15.07 3.78 7.12
N PRO A 76 14.09 4.68 7.32
CA PRO A 76 12.70 4.39 6.99
C PRO A 76 12.51 3.89 5.56
N VAL A 77 11.70 2.84 5.41
CA VAL A 77 11.33 2.24 4.13
C VAL A 77 9.98 2.80 3.69
N LEU A 78 10.00 3.59 2.61
CA LEU A 78 8.79 4.17 2.01
C LEU A 78 8.27 3.27 0.90
N LEU A 79 7.02 2.82 1.05
CA LEU A 79 6.28 1.98 0.13
C LEU A 79 5.12 2.77 -0.45
N VAL A 80 4.95 2.76 -1.78
CA VAL A 80 3.82 3.41 -2.44
C VAL A 80 3.18 2.50 -3.49
N ILE A 81 1.86 2.54 -3.58
CA ILE A 81 1.06 1.90 -4.61
C ILE A 81 0.17 2.96 -5.24
N ALA A 82 0.32 3.18 -6.55
CA ALA A 82 -0.51 4.14 -7.28
C ALA A 82 -1.90 3.56 -7.53
N ASN A 83 -2.94 4.37 -7.32
CA ASN A 83 -4.32 3.99 -7.69
C ASN A 83 -4.51 4.29 -9.19
N LYS A 84 -4.68 3.26 -10.03
CA LYS A 84 -4.81 3.41 -11.50
C LYS A 84 -6.25 3.63 -11.96
N ASP A 85 -7.26 3.11 -11.26
CA ASP A 85 -8.68 3.21 -11.66
C ASP A 85 -9.47 4.16 -10.74
N VAL A 86 -8.92 5.37 -10.50
CA VAL A 86 -9.62 6.43 -9.76
C VAL A 86 -10.71 7.04 -10.66
N ARG A 87 -11.89 6.44 -10.65
CA ARG A 87 -13.09 7.03 -11.25
C ARG A 87 -13.78 7.94 -10.24
N SER A 88 -13.44 9.23 -10.30
CA SER A 88 -14.10 10.25 -9.47
C SER A 88 -15.62 10.30 -9.68
N SER A 89 -16.11 9.91 -10.86
CA SER A 89 -17.54 9.85 -11.21
C SER A 89 -18.32 8.76 -10.46
N ASP A 90 -17.68 7.69 -9.99
CA ASP A 90 -18.38 6.62 -9.26
C ASP A 90 -18.82 7.06 -7.85
N TYR A 91 -18.34 8.23 -7.39
CA TYR A 91 -18.61 8.80 -6.08
C TYR A 91 -19.33 10.15 -6.14
N SER A 92 -19.75 10.60 -7.33
CA SER A 92 -20.54 11.84 -7.47
C SER A 92 -21.98 11.71 -6.93
N PHE A 93 -22.40 10.51 -6.56
CA PHE A 93 -23.67 10.27 -5.89
C PHE A 93 -23.43 9.73 -4.48
N LEU A 94 -23.52 10.61 -3.47
CA LEU A 94 -24.05 10.33 -2.13
C LEU A 94 -23.97 11.61 -1.28
N PRO A 95 -24.95 12.53 -1.37
CA PRO A 95 -25.07 13.60 -0.40
C PRO A 95 -25.87 13.06 0.80
N ASN A 96 -25.23 12.97 1.97
CA ASN A 96 -25.91 12.92 3.27
C ASN A 96 -26.72 11.66 3.64
N HIS A 97 -26.31 10.45 3.25
CA HIS A 97 -26.81 9.24 3.90
C HIS A 97 -25.65 8.31 4.28
N PRO A 98 -25.29 8.19 5.57
CA PRO A 98 -24.28 7.25 5.99
C PRO A 98 -24.78 5.83 5.70
N ARG A 99 -23.94 5.00 5.07
CA ARG A 99 -24.25 3.59 4.87
C ARG A 99 -24.25 2.89 6.24
N PRO A 100 -25.23 2.02 6.56
CA PRO A 100 -25.14 1.13 7.71
C PRO A 100 -23.82 0.33 7.64
N GLY A 101 -23.06 0.34 8.73
CA GLY A 101 -21.77 -0.33 8.88
C GLY A 101 -21.90 -1.69 9.55
#